data_AF-A0A7W1F2Z2-F1
#
_entry.id   AF-A0A7W1F2Z2-F1
#
_cell.length_a   1.000
_cell.length_b   1.000
_cell.length_c   1.000
_cell.angle_alpha   90.00
_cell.angle_beta   90.00
_cell.angle_gamma   90.00
#
_symmetry.space_group_name_H-M   'P 1'
#
loop_
_entity.id
_entity.type
_entity.pdbx_description
1 polymer ?
#
loop_
_entity_poly.entity_id
_entity_poly.type
_entity_poly.pdbx_seq_one_letter_code
_entity_poly.pdbx_strand_id
1 'polypeptide(L)'
;MADVANEQSGYKRLILSSGVVSNDHSGTTPFYLTRSPWCSSSLPPATQRLAPWAFRDLFAVERRVDLPAIRLPDALANHALDRVDWYKSDSQGTDLRLFNSLGDMADRVISAEFEPGILDAYDGEDKLHHILAALDARGFWPYRMLVREVPRLPATVTGRGMAASAPTAPGWVEIAALNGACAASDRFDLRSLLLAWAMATTVGQHGFALEVATATRKRFGTPICVDMQAHSHGQLRRCRWLALPRLVSQRLRGMAVSRLRRMADTVSGRR
;
A
#
# COMPACT_ATOMS: atom_id res chain seq x y z
N MET A 1 -17.82 20.66 -11.16
CA MET A 1 -18.99 20.09 -10.47
C MET A 1 -19.77 19.19 -11.44
N ALA A 2 -19.11 18.15 -11.94
CA ALA A 2 -19.75 17.07 -12.70
C ALA A 2 -19.52 15.77 -11.92
N ASP A 3 -20.54 14.92 -11.85
CA ASP A 3 -20.54 13.51 -11.46
C ASP A 3 -20.61 13.04 -9.99
N VAL A 4 -21.35 13.72 -9.10
CA VAL A 4 -21.76 13.10 -7.82
C VAL A 4 -22.85 12.02 -8.03
N ALA A 5 -23.58 12.05 -9.14
CA ALA A 5 -24.76 11.20 -9.36
C ALA A 5 -24.44 9.75 -9.76
N ASN A 6 -23.20 9.41 -10.11
CA ASN A 6 -22.80 8.06 -10.56
C ASN A 6 -21.94 7.29 -9.53
N GLU A 7 -21.62 7.91 -8.38
CA GLU A 7 -20.61 7.38 -7.44
C GLU A 7 -21.12 6.23 -6.55
N GLN A 8 -22.43 6.01 -6.46
CA GLN A 8 -23.00 4.96 -5.59
C GLN A 8 -22.97 3.55 -6.19
N SER A 9 -22.69 3.41 -7.48
CA SER A 9 -22.70 2.10 -8.14
C SER A 9 -21.70 1.14 -7.49
N GLY A 10 -22.19 0.00 -7.00
CA GLY A 10 -21.38 -1.05 -6.37
C GLY A 10 -21.18 -0.95 -4.85
N TYR A 11 -21.64 0.12 -4.19
CA TYR A 11 -21.57 0.24 -2.73
C TYR A 11 -22.91 -0.05 -2.06
N LYS A 12 -22.90 -0.83 -0.97
CA LYS A 12 -24.09 -0.97 -0.11
C LYS A 12 -24.44 0.34 0.61
N ARG A 13 -23.41 1.10 0.99
CA ARG A 13 -23.51 2.44 1.58
C ARG A 13 -22.21 3.19 1.23
N LEU A 14 -22.35 4.37 0.64
CA LEU A 14 -21.25 5.30 0.39
C LEU A 14 -21.44 6.55 1.25
N ILE A 15 -20.37 6.97 1.92
CA ILE A 15 -20.33 8.22 2.68
C ILE A 15 -19.23 9.08 2.05
N LEU A 16 -19.60 10.29 1.66
CA LEU A 16 -18.69 11.29 1.11
C LEU A 16 -18.57 12.44 2.11
N SER A 17 -17.34 12.79 2.47
CA SER A 17 -17.04 13.94 3.33
C SER A 17 -16.17 14.91 2.56
N SER A 18 -16.65 16.14 2.37
CA SER A 18 -15.90 17.20 1.70
C SER A 18 -15.03 17.93 2.69
N GLY A 19 -13.73 18.00 2.41
CA GLY A 19 -12.75 18.69 3.24
C GLY A 19 -11.39 18.01 3.17
N VAL A 20 -10.38 18.68 3.70
CA VAL A 20 -9.06 18.08 3.84
C VAL A 20 -9.04 17.27 5.13
N VAL A 21 -8.68 16.00 5.05
CA VAL A 21 -8.41 15.21 6.25
C VAL A 21 -7.06 15.65 6.80
N SER A 22 -7.01 16.06 8.06
CA SER A 22 -5.78 16.52 8.70
C SER A 22 -5.59 15.89 10.08
N ASN A 23 -4.36 15.90 10.59
CA ASN A 23 -4.10 15.45 11.96
C ASN A 23 -4.42 16.53 13.02
N ASP A 24 -4.61 17.77 12.60
CA ASP A 24 -4.75 18.94 13.48
C ASP A 24 -6.20 19.38 13.66
N HIS A 25 -6.47 20.12 14.75
CA HIS A 25 -7.80 20.63 15.12
C HIS A 25 -8.06 22.07 14.67
N SER A 26 -7.26 22.60 13.74
CA SER A 26 -7.28 24.04 13.39
C SER A 26 -8.54 24.49 12.65
N GLY A 27 -9.45 23.58 12.28
CA GLY A 27 -10.68 23.86 11.53
C GLY A 27 -10.43 24.20 10.05
N THR A 28 -9.27 24.78 9.73
CA THR A 28 -8.77 24.99 8.37
C THR A 28 -7.30 24.59 8.25
N THR A 29 -6.87 24.17 7.06
CA THR A 29 -5.47 23.86 6.76
C THR A 29 -5.05 24.51 5.43
N PRO A 30 -3.81 25.01 5.30
CA PRO A 30 -3.32 25.45 4.01
C PRO A 30 -3.28 24.28 3.02
N PHE A 31 -3.66 24.56 1.79
CA PHE A 31 -3.65 23.61 0.69
C PHE A 31 -3.02 24.27 -0.55
N TYR A 32 -2.01 23.62 -1.10
CA TYR A 32 -1.21 24.09 -2.21
C TYR A 32 -1.74 23.46 -3.49
N LEU A 33 -2.50 24.24 -4.25
CA LEU A 33 -2.99 23.83 -5.57
C LEU A 33 -1.85 23.97 -6.58
N THR A 34 -1.49 22.86 -7.19
CA THR A 34 -0.41 22.76 -8.16
C THR A 34 -0.95 22.61 -9.58
N ARG A 35 -0.08 22.82 -10.58
CA ARG A 35 -0.40 22.67 -12.00
C ARG A 35 -1.07 21.34 -12.33
N SER A 36 -0.64 20.24 -11.70
CA SER A 36 -1.39 18.98 -11.69
C SER A 36 -2.23 18.89 -10.42
N PRO A 37 -3.58 18.71 -10.50
CA PRO A 37 -4.42 18.52 -9.32
C PRO A 37 -4.01 17.32 -8.46
N TRP A 38 -3.44 16.28 -9.08
CA TRP A 38 -2.94 15.07 -8.41
C TRP A 38 -1.69 15.30 -7.56
N CYS A 39 -1.02 16.45 -7.72
CA CYS A 39 0.16 16.84 -6.93
C CYS A 39 -0.16 17.93 -5.90
N SER A 40 -1.44 18.24 -5.70
CA SER A 40 -1.89 19.22 -4.72
C SER A 40 -1.94 18.57 -3.33
N SER A 41 -1.44 19.29 -2.32
CA SER A 41 -1.29 18.73 -0.97
C SER A 41 -1.48 19.81 0.09
N SER A 42 -1.73 19.39 1.33
CA SER A 42 -1.61 20.26 2.51
C SER A 42 -0.15 20.58 2.85
N LEU A 43 0.80 19.81 2.30
CA LEU A 43 2.23 20.07 2.40
C LEU A 43 2.72 20.91 1.21
N PRO A 44 3.65 21.87 1.44
CA PRO A 44 4.27 22.61 0.34
C PRO A 44 5.19 21.68 -0.47
N PRO A 45 5.14 21.74 -1.82
CA PRO A 45 6.08 21.01 -2.66
C PRO A 45 7.55 21.42 -2.43
N ALA A 46 8.44 20.44 -2.33
CA ALA A 46 9.88 20.63 -2.11
C ALA A 46 10.59 21.04 -3.42
N THR A 47 10.25 22.22 -3.95
CA THR A 47 10.59 22.68 -5.31
C THR A 47 12.08 22.55 -5.66
N GLN A 48 12.97 22.85 -4.70
CA GLN A 48 14.42 22.74 -4.91
C GLN A 48 14.88 21.28 -5.08
N ARG A 49 14.30 20.36 -4.31
CA ARG A 49 14.62 18.92 -4.36
C ARG A 49 14.00 18.24 -5.57
N LEU A 50 12.91 18.79 -6.07
CA LEU A 50 12.27 18.36 -7.32
C LEU A 50 13.03 18.81 -8.58
N ALA A 51 13.94 19.78 -8.50
CA ALA A 51 14.64 20.34 -9.66
C ALA A 51 15.29 19.31 -10.63
N PRO A 52 15.86 18.18 -10.16
CA PRO A 52 16.48 17.17 -11.03
C PRO A 52 15.49 16.27 -11.79
N TRP A 53 14.18 16.38 -11.52
CA TRP A 53 13.18 15.44 -12.02
C TRP A 53 12.37 16.04 -13.17
N ALA A 54 12.06 15.21 -14.17
CA ALA A 54 11.41 15.67 -15.41
C ALA A 54 9.99 16.19 -15.18
N PHE A 55 9.33 15.72 -14.12
CA PHE A 55 7.95 16.03 -13.79
C PHE A 55 7.79 17.18 -12.78
N ARG A 56 8.89 17.87 -12.40
CA ARG A 56 8.86 18.96 -11.39
C ARG A 56 7.79 20.01 -11.63
N ASP A 57 7.49 20.23 -12.89
CA ASP A 57 6.56 21.23 -13.39
C ASP A 57 5.10 20.92 -13.01
N LEU A 58 4.78 19.66 -12.73
CA LEU A 58 3.47 19.23 -12.22
C LEU A 58 3.22 19.76 -10.79
N PHE A 59 4.30 19.99 -10.03
CA PHE A 59 4.30 20.45 -8.64
C PHE A 59 4.39 21.97 -8.51
N ALA A 60 4.43 22.71 -9.64
CA ALA A 60 4.43 24.16 -9.61
C ALA A 60 3.13 24.66 -8.96
N VAL A 61 3.26 25.35 -7.83
CA VAL A 61 2.12 25.91 -7.08
C VAL A 61 1.51 27.05 -7.88
N GLU A 62 0.22 26.94 -8.20
CA GLU A 62 -0.56 27.97 -8.87
C GLU A 62 -1.28 28.86 -7.87
N ARG A 63 -1.76 28.26 -6.77
CA ARG A 63 -2.49 28.98 -5.73
C ARG A 63 -2.37 28.27 -4.39
N ARG A 64 -2.29 29.05 -3.31
CA ARG A 64 -2.50 28.56 -1.94
C ARG A 64 -3.88 29.00 -1.47
N VAL A 65 -4.63 28.06 -0.88
CA VAL A 65 -5.95 28.31 -0.28
C VAL A 65 -6.00 27.71 1.10
N ASP A 66 -6.82 28.25 1.99
CA ASP A 66 -7.15 27.59 3.26
C ASP A 66 -8.47 26.83 3.08
N LEU A 67 -8.44 25.51 3.31
CA LEU A 67 -9.61 24.65 3.17
C LEU A 67 -10.10 24.18 4.54
N PRO A 68 -11.42 23.96 4.71
CA PRO A 68 -11.95 23.28 5.89
C PRO A 68 -11.22 21.95 6.11
N ALA A 69 -10.77 21.75 7.34
CA ALA A 69 -10.04 20.58 7.76
C ALA A 69 -10.83 19.82 8.81
N ILE A 70 -10.85 18.49 8.69
CA ILE A 70 -11.47 17.60 9.66
C ILE A 70 -10.47 16.51 10.05
N ARG A 71 -10.48 16.07 11.31
CA ARG A 71 -9.70 14.91 11.70
C ARG A 71 -10.40 13.64 11.28
N LEU A 72 -9.63 12.63 10.89
CA LEU A 72 -10.19 11.34 10.49
C LEU A 72 -11.09 10.71 11.59
N PRO A 73 -10.71 10.69 12.88
CA PRO A 73 -11.59 10.20 13.94
C PRO A 73 -12.90 10.98 14.05
N ASP A 74 -12.86 12.30 13.88
CA ASP A 74 -14.05 13.15 13.98
C ASP A 74 -14.99 12.90 12.79
N ALA A 75 -14.43 12.74 11.58
CA ALA A 75 -15.19 12.37 10.39
C ALA A 75 -15.88 11.00 10.56
N LEU A 76 -15.18 10.01 11.13
CA LEU A 76 -15.76 8.69 11.42
C LEU A 76 -16.86 8.78 12.49
N ALA A 77 -16.62 9.52 13.58
CA ALA A 77 -17.58 9.71 14.67
C ALA A 77 -18.87 10.40 14.20
N ASN A 78 -18.77 11.41 13.32
CA ASN A 78 -19.92 12.09 12.71
C ASN A 78 -20.84 11.16 11.92
N HIS A 79 -20.34 9.99 11.52
CA HIS A 79 -21.10 8.96 10.81
C HIS A 79 -21.37 7.71 11.64
N ALA A 80 -21.12 7.77 12.96
CA ALA A 80 -21.22 6.66 13.90
C ALA A 80 -20.42 5.43 13.44
N LEU A 81 -19.23 5.67 12.89
CA LEU A 81 -18.27 4.63 12.52
C LEU A 81 -17.20 4.53 13.61
N ASP A 82 -17.12 3.35 14.23
CA ASP A 82 -16.19 3.04 15.32
C ASP A 82 -15.10 2.04 14.91
N ARG A 83 -15.05 1.69 13.61
CA ARG A 83 -14.15 0.69 13.07
C ARG A 83 -13.74 1.00 11.63
N VAL A 84 -12.48 0.69 11.31
CA VAL A 84 -11.93 0.64 9.96
C VAL A 84 -11.34 -0.75 9.76
N ASP A 85 -11.92 -1.55 8.86
CA ASP A 85 -11.37 -2.88 8.56
C ASP A 85 -10.29 -2.82 7.45
N TRP A 86 -10.47 -1.92 6.48
CA TRP A 86 -9.52 -1.68 5.39
C TRP A 86 -9.26 -0.18 5.27
N TYR A 87 -8.00 0.23 5.48
CA TYR A 87 -7.56 1.60 5.33
C TYR A 87 -6.83 1.79 4.00
N LYS A 88 -7.08 2.90 3.31
CA LYS A 88 -6.32 3.32 2.14
C LYS A 88 -6.10 4.82 2.20
N SER A 89 -4.87 5.25 1.96
CA SER A 89 -4.52 6.67 1.87
C SER A 89 -3.58 6.93 0.70
N ASP A 90 -3.88 8.02 0.01
CA ASP A 90 -3.01 8.71 -0.94
C ASP A 90 -3.18 10.21 -0.66
N SER A 91 -2.54 10.64 0.42
CA SER A 91 -2.67 11.99 0.99
C SER A 91 -1.50 12.89 0.64
N GLN A 92 -0.73 12.51 -0.38
CA GLN A 92 0.39 13.30 -0.90
C GLN A 92 1.36 13.72 0.23
N GLY A 93 1.77 12.73 1.05
CA GLY A 93 2.84 12.88 2.04
C GLY A 93 2.43 12.93 3.51
N THR A 94 1.15 12.70 3.85
CA THR A 94 0.69 12.69 5.26
C THR A 94 0.10 11.34 5.71
N ASP A 95 0.36 10.30 4.92
CA ASP A 95 -0.35 9.02 5.02
C ASP A 95 -0.18 8.34 6.38
N LEU A 96 1.03 8.42 6.95
CA LEU A 96 1.32 7.83 8.25
C LEU A 96 0.66 8.61 9.37
N ARG A 97 0.69 9.94 9.32
CA ARG A 97 0.07 10.81 10.32
C ARG A 97 -1.43 10.58 10.37
N LEU A 98 -2.08 10.51 9.21
CA LEU A 98 -3.52 10.23 9.11
C LEU A 98 -3.86 8.85 9.66
N PHE A 99 -3.06 7.83 9.32
CA PHE A 99 -3.27 6.48 9.86
C PHE A 99 -3.08 6.42 11.38
N ASN A 100 -2.03 7.06 11.91
CA ASN A 100 -1.79 7.14 13.35
C ASN A 100 -2.90 7.89 14.09
N SER A 101 -3.57 8.85 13.44
CA SER A 101 -4.66 9.60 14.05
C SER A 101 -5.86 8.73 14.45
N LEU A 102 -6.00 7.54 13.86
CA LEU A 102 -7.02 6.54 14.22
C LEU A 102 -6.84 5.99 15.66
N GLY A 103 -5.67 6.17 16.28
CA GLY A 103 -5.38 5.64 17.62
C GLY A 103 -5.57 4.12 17.67
N ASP A 104 -6.28 3.64 18.69
CA ASP A 104 -6.55 2.21 18.92
C ASP A 104 -7.29 1.51 17.76
N MET A 105 -8.02 2.27 16.93
CA MET A 105 -8.65 1.69 15.74
C MET A 105 -7.62 1.21 14.72
N ALA A 106 -6.45 1.87 14.64
CA ALA A 106 -5.38 1.48 13.71
C ALA A 106 -4.88 0.05 13.96
N ASP A 107 -4.83 -0.38 15.24
CA ASP A 107 -4.40 -1.72 15.63
C ASP A 107 -5.38 -2.82 15.22
N ARG A 108 -6.63 -2.44 14.91
CA ARG A 108 -7.71 -3.34 14.48
C ARG A 108 -7.95 -3.33 12.97
N VAL A 109 -7.25 -2.47 12.23
CA VAL A 109 -7.26 -2.48 10.76
C VAL A 109 -6.68 -3.80 10.29
N ILE A 110 -7.36 -4.45 9.35
CA ILE A 110 -6.97 -5.75 8.79
C ILE A 110 -6.06 -5.56 7.58
N SER A 111 -6.37 -4.58 6.73
CA SER A 111 -5.61 -4.27 5.52
C SER A 111 -5.34 -2.77 5.45
N ALA A 112 -4.11 -2.39 5.11
CA ALA A 112 -3.71 -1.01 5.00
C ALA A 112 -2.93 -0.76 3.70
N GLU A 113 -3.31 0.29 2.96
CA GLU A 113 -2.67 0.73 1.72
C GLU A 113 -2.19 2.17 1.83
N PHE A 114 -0.97 2.42 1.33
CA PHE A 114 -0.32 3.73 1.35
C PHE A 114 0.42 4.00 0.05
N GLU A 115 0.64 5.27 -0.26
CA GLU A 115 1.43 5.72 -1.42
C GLU A 115 2.61 6.63 -1.02
N PRO A 116 3.53 6.18 -0.14
CA PRO A 116 4.61 7.03 0.35
C PRO A 116 5.67 7.33 -0.71
N GLY A 117 6.22 8.55 -0.64
CA GLY A 117 7.39 8.96 -1.42
C GLY A 117 8.67 8.20 -1.03
N ILE A 118 9.48 7.89 -2.04
CA ILE A 118 10.91 7.58 -1.91
C ILE A 118 11.72 8.86 -2.08
N LEU A 119 11.44 9.64 -3.14
CA LEU A 119 12.02 10.96 -3.35
C LEU A 119 11.34 12.03 -2.51
N ASP A 120 11.94 13.22 -2.43
CA ASP A 120 11.40 14.39 -1.73
C ASP A 120 10.50 15.24 -2.63
N ALA A 121 9.21 14.91 -2.66
CA ALA A 121 8.18 15.65 -3.38
C ALA A 121 7.61 16.80 -2.54
N TYR A 122 7.44 16.59 -1.24
CA TYR A 122 6.88 17.59 -0.32
C TYR A 122 7.76 17.76 0.91
N ASP A 123 7.78 18.98 1.46
CA ASP A 123 8.54 19.24 2.67
C ASP A 123 7.87 18.56 3.88
N GLY A 124 8.66 17.78 4.62
CA GLY A 124 8.20 17.08 5.81
C GLY A 124 7.27 15.89 5.53
N GLU A 125 7.26 15.32 4.33
CA GLU A 125 6.38 14.17 4.05
C GLU A 125 6.76 12.88 4.78
N ASP A 126 5.76 12.02 4.98
CA ASP A 126 5.92 10.65 5.44
C ASP A 126 6.55 9.78 4.34
N LYS A 127 7.74 9.26 4.61
CA LYS A 127 8.51 8.44 3.67
C LYS A 127 8.20 6.96 3.79
N LEU A 128 8.58 6.21 2.76
CA LEU A 128 8.46 4.75 2.75
C LEU A 128 9.06 4.10 4.00
N HIS A 129 10.23 4.55 4.45
CA HIS A 129 10.88 3.97 5.64
C HIS A 129 10.12 4.27 6.93
N HIS A 130 9.43 5.42 7.05
CA HIS A 130 8.54 5.69 8.17
C HIS A 130 7.35 4.73 8.17
N ILE A 131 6.73 4.51 7.01
CA ILE A 131 5.59 3.59 6.85
C ILE A 131 6.01 2.16 7.19
N LEU A 132 7.13 1.67 6.66
CA LEU A 132 7.62 0.31 6.92
C LEU A 132 7.88 0.08 8.42
N ALA A 133 8.56 1.01 9.08
CA ALA A 133 8.81 0.93 10.51
C ALA A 133 7.50 0.92 11.33
N ALA A 134 6.53 1.75 10.95
CA ALA A 134 5.24 1.83 11.62
C ALA A 134 4.35 0.60 11.42
N LEU A 135 4.43 -0.04 10.25
CA LEU A 135 3.72 -1.28 9.94
C LEU A 135 4.30 -2.44 10.74
N ASP A 136 5.63 -2.59 10.72
CA ASP A 136 6.33 -3.64 11.47
C ASP A 136 6.02 -3.57 12.97
N ALA A 137 6.10 -2.38 13.56
CA ALA A 137 5.77 -2.14 14.97
C ALA A 137 4.34 -2.53 15.36
N ARG A 138 3.40 -2.56 14.40
CA ARG A 138 1.99 -2.91 14.60
C ARG A 138 1.64 -4.34 14.18
N GLY A 139 2.63 -5.14 13.77
CA GLY A 139 2.42 -6.51 13.31
C GLY A 139 1.79 -6.60 11.91
N PHE A 140 1.86 -5.52 11.12
CA PHE A 140 1.54 -5.56 9.71
C PHE A 140 2.74 -6.09 8.92
N TRP A 141 2.46 -6.85 7.86
CA TRP A 141 3.46 -7.29 6.91
C TRP A 141 3.04 -6.89 5.49
N PRO A 142 3.94 -6.28 4.69
CA PRO A 142 3.65 -5.92 3.31
C PRO A 142 3.48 -7.18 2.45
N TYR A 143 2.34 -7.31 1.77
CA TYR A 143 2.12 -8.38 0.79
C TYR A 143 2.32 -7.91 -0.65
N ARG A 144 2.34 -6.59 -0.88
CA ARG A 144 2.59 -5.97 -2.17
C ARG A 144 3.33 -4.64 -1.99
N MET A 145 4.36 -4.44 -2.79
CA MET A 145 5.05 -3.16 -2.96
C MET A 145 5.30 -2.95 -4.45
N LEU A 146 4.69 -1.93 -5.04
CA LEU A 146 4.91 -1.55 -6.43
C LEU A 146 5.70 -0.25 -6.46
N VAL A 147 6.97 -0.34 -6.85
CA VAL A 147 7.82 0.83 -7.02
C VAL A 147 7.42 1.54 -8.31
N ARG A 148 7.06 2.81 -8.19
CA ARG A 148 6.80 3.70 -9.33
C ARG A 148 8.05 4.49 -9.62
N GLU A 149 8.48 4.45 -10.87
CA GLU A 149 9.72 5.08 -11.30
C GLU A 149 9.45 6.30 -12.16
N VAL A 150 10.39 7.24 -12.11
CA VAL A 150 10.31 8.53 -12.78
C VAL A 150 11.65 8.91 -13.40
N PRO A 151 11.65 9.57 -14.57
CA PRO A 151 12.88 10.06 -15.18
C PRO A 151 13.60 11.09 -14.30
N ARG A 152 14.86 10.80 -13.96
CA ARG A 152 15.75 11.75 -13.26
C ARG A 152 16.48 12.61 -14.30
N LEU A 153 15.73 13.50 -14.93
CA LEU A 153 16.23 14.40 -15.96
C LEU A 153 15.67 15.80 -15.74
N PRO A 154 16.51 16.84 -15.56
CA PRO A 154 16.01 18.21 -15.39
C PRO A 154 15.21 18.66 -16.62
N ALA A 155 14.13 19.40 -16.41
CA ALA A 155 13.28 19.93 -17.48
C ALA A 155 14.03 20.84 -18.48
N THR A 156 15.18 21.40 -18.09
CA THR A 156 16.05 22.18 -19.00
C THR A 156 16.73 21.33 -20.06
N VAL A 157 16.85 20.02 -19.85
CA VAL A 157 17.52 19.06 -20.76
C VAL A 157 16.49 18.26 -21.57
N THR A 158 15.19 18.38 -21.26
CA THR A 158 14.13 17.63 -21.95
C THR A 158 13.73 18.29 -23.28
N GLY A 159 14.31 17.82 -24.39
CA GLY A 159 13.68 17.97 -25.71
C GLY A 159 12.47 17.05 -25.87
N ARG A 160 11.59 17.30 -26.86
CA ARG A 160 10.46 16.40 -27.17
C ARG A 160 10.98 14.98 -27.44
N GLY A 161 10.65 14.03 -26.56
CA GLY A 161 11.00 12.61 -26.67
C GLY A 161 12.12 12.10 -25.76
N MET A 162 12.98 12.96 -25.21
CA MET A 162 14.10 12.53 -24.35
C MET A 162 13.66 12.01 -22.97
N ALA A 163 12.56 12.52 -22.43
CA ALA A 163 12.04 12.05 -21.14
C ALA A 163 11.56 10.58 -21.18
N ALA A 164 11.10 10.10 -22.35
CA ALA A 164 10.60 8.74 -22.50
C ALA A 164 11.72 7.69 -22.62
N SER A 165 12.93 8.11 -23.01
CA SER A 165 14.11 7.25 -23.13
C SER A 165 15.14 7.45 -22.01
N ALA A 166 14.91 8.43 -21.13
CA ALA A 166 15.77 8.70 -20.00
C ALA A 166 15.72 7.56 -18.97
N PRO A 167 16.86 7.21 -18.34
CA PRO A 167 16.85 6.30 -17.20
C PRO A 167 15.92 6.78 -16.09
N THR A 168 15.14 5.85 -15.57
CA THR A 168 14.20 6.09 -14.47
C THR A 168 14.87 5.79 -13.12
N ALA A 169 14.35 6.40 -12.06
CA ALA A 169 14.70 6.07 -10.69
C ALA A 169 13.43 5.96 -9.83
N PRO A 170 13.46 5.21 -8.72
CA PRO A 170 12.32 5.09 -7.81
C PRO A 170 11.84 6.45 -7.30
N GLY A 171 10.56 6.75 -7.52
CA GLY A 171 9.90 7.97 -7.07
C GLY A 171 9.06 7.74 -5.82
N TRP A 172 8.14 6.78 -5.87
CA TRP A 172 7.26 6.43 -4.77
C TRP A 172 6.89 4.95 -4.81
N VAL A 173 6.17 4.48 -3.80
CA VAL A 173 5.72 3.08 -3.71
C VAL A 173 4.24 3.03 -3.41
N GLU A 174 3.51 2.21 -4.15
CA GLU A 174 2.20 1.73 -3.69
C GLU A 174 2.43 0.49 -2.83
N ILE A 175 2.20 0.61 -1.52
CA ILE A 175 2.38 -0.47 -0.55
C ILE A 175 1.02 -0.91 -0.02
N ALA A 176 0.84 -2.23 0.06
CA ALA A 176 -0.32 -2.85 0.69
C ALA A 176 0.15 -3.91 1.70
N ALA A 177 -0.45 -3.88 2.89
CA ALA A 177 -0.07 -4.73 4.01
C ALA A 177 -1.29 -5.36 4.68
N LEU A 178 -1.10 -6.56 5.23
CA LEU A 178 -2.09 -7.25 6.04
C LEU A 178 -1.62 -7.26 7.51
N ASN A 179 -2.58 -7.17 8.42
CA ASN A 179 -2.32 -7.25 9.85
C ASN A 179 -2.18 -8.71 10.29
N GLY A 180 -0.95 -9.15 10.53
CA GLY A 180 -0.65 -10.50 10.99
C GLY A 180 -1.23 -10.82 12.37
N ALA A 181 -1.50 -9.80 13.20
CA ALA A 181 -2.10 -9.97 14.51
C ALA A 181 -3.52 -10.57 14.45
N CYS A 182 -4.22 -10.51 13.31
CA CYS A 182 -5.54 -11.14 13.15
C CYS A 182 -5.51 -12.62 13.58
N ALA A 183 -4.53 -13.38 13.10
CA ALA A 183 -4.43 -14.81 13.41
C ALA A 183 -3.81 -15.12 14.80
N ALA A 184 -3.14 -14.14 15.42
CA ALA A 184 -2.36 -14.34 16.65
C ALA A 184 -2.99 -13.74 17.91
N SER A 185 -3.79 -12.67 17.79
CA SER A 185 -4.34 -11.92 18.92
C SER A 185 -5.85 -12.14 19.08
N ASP A 186 -6.30 -12.12 20.33
CA ASP A 186 -7.71 -12.15 20.78
C ASP A 186 -8.47 -10.84 20.58
N ARG A 187 -7.79 -9.75 20.19
CA ARG A 187 -8.42 -8.44 19.90
C ARG A 187 -9.40 -8.47 18.73
N PHE A 188 -9.34 -9.50 17.89
CA PHE A 188 -10.18 -9.64 16.70
C PHE A 188 -11.36 -10.57 16.97
N ASP A 189 -12.56 -10.01 16.86
CA ASP A 189 -13.81 -10.76 16.95
C ASP A 189 -14.04 -11.67 15.72
N LEU A 190 -15.07 -12.52 15.80
CA LEU A 190 -15.43 -13.44 14.72
C LEU A 190 -15.63 -12.71 13.39
N ARG A 191 -16.30 -11.55 13.38
CA ARG A 191 -16.54 -10.75 12.17
C ARG A 191 -15.22 -10.34 11.53
N SER A 192 -14.30 -9.79 12.32
CA SER A 192 -12.99 -9.36 11.83
C SER A 192 -12.17 -10.52 11.29
N LEU A 193 -12.22 -11.71 11.90
CA LEU A 193 -11.51 -12.87 11.36
C LEU A 193 -12.12 -13.40 10.05
N LEU A 194 -13.46 -13.39 9.93
CA LEU A 194 -14.14 -13.74 8.67
C LEU A 194 -13.74 -12.77 7.55
N LEU A 195 -13.69 -11.47 7.86
CA LEU A 195 -13.24 -10.45 6.92
C LEU A 195 -11.75 -10.60 6.58
N ALA A 196 -10.90 -10.88 7.56
CA ALA A 196 -9.47 -11.10 7.32
C ALA A 196 -9.22 -12.29 6.39
N TRP A 197 -9.97 -13.39 6.55
CA TRP A 197 -9.92 -14.52 5.63
C TRP A 197 -10.37 -14.13 4.21
N ALA A 198 -11.48 -13.38 4.10
CA ALA A 198 -12.01 -12.94 2.82
C ALA A 198 -11.01 -12.00 2.10
N MET A 199 -10.50 -10.98 2.80
CA MET A 199 -9.50 -10.05 2.28
C MET A 199 -8.23 -10.77 1.85
N ALA A 200 -7.66 -11.62 2.71
CA ALA A 200 -6.46 -12.40 2.40
C ALA A 200 -6.67 -13.29 1.17
N THR A 201 -7.84 -13.90 1.03
CA THR A 201 -8.21 -14.70 -0.14
C THR A 201 -8.30 -13.84 -1.41
N THR A 202 -8.96 -12.68 -1.33
CA THR A 202 -9.10 -11.73 -2.45
C THR A 202 -7.74 -11.21 -2.94
N VAL A 203 -6.79 -10.98 -2.04
CA VAL A 203 -5.44 -10.51 -2.40
C VAL A 203 -4.45 -11.64 -2.69
N GLY A 204 -4.93 -12.89 -2.78
CA GLY A 204 -4.13 -14.06 -3.15
C GLY A 204 -3.19 -14.59 -2.06
N GLN A 205 -3.30 -14.08 -0.82
CA GLN A 205 -2.51 -14.51 0.33
C GLN A 205 -3.13 -15.73 1.00
N HIS A 206 -3.26 -16.82 0.24
CA HIS A 206 -4.00 -18.02 0.67
C HIS A 206 -3.36 -18.78 1.84
N GLY A 207 -2.04 -18.63 2.05
CA GLY A 207 -1.36 -19.16 3.22
C GLY A 207 -1.84 -18.48 4.50
N PHE A 208 -1.82 -17.15 4.52
CA PHE A 208 -2.36 -16.36 5.62
C PHE A 208 -3.87 -16.56 5.80
N ALA A 209 -4.63 -16.70 4.71
CA ALA A 209 -6.05 -17.04 4.80
C ALA A 209 -6.26 -18.36 5.56
N LEU A 210 -5.45 -19.38 5.30
CA LEU A 210 -5.52 -20.66 6.03
C LEU A 210 -5.17 -20.51 7.53
N GLU A 211 -4.17 -19.68 7.85
CA GLU A 211 -3.82 -19.35 9.24
C GLU A 211 -4.99 -18.71 9.97
N VAL A 212 -5.61 -17.68 9.36
CA VAL A 212 -6.80 -17.02 9.91
C VAL A 212 -7.94 -18.03 10.08
N ALA A 213 -8.27 -18.83 9.07
CA ALA A 213 -9.34 -19.83 9.17
C ALA A 213 -9.11 -20.84 10.30
N THR A 214 -7.85 -21.25 10.51
CA THR A 214 -7.45 -22.15 11.60
C THR A 214 -7.58 -21.48 12.96
N ALA A 215 -7.15 -20.23 13.08
CA ALA A 215 -7.31 -19.43 14.29
C ALA A 215 -8.80 -19.24 14.64
N THR A 216 -9.65 -18.89 13.65
CA THR A 216 -11.09 -18.73 13.83
C THR A 216 -11.73 -20.03 14.33
N ARG A 217 -11.39 -21.18 13.72
CA ARG A 217 -11.89 -22.48 14.15
C ARG A 217 -11.52 -22.78 15.60
N LYS A 218 -10.25 -22.55 15.96
CA LYS A 218 -9.75 -22.81 17.31
C LYS A 218 -10.46 -21.96 18.36
N ARG A 219 -10.80 -20.71 18.03
CA ARG A 219 -11.40 -19.75 18.98
C ARG A 219 -12.91 -19.83 19.07
N PHE A 220 -13.60 -20.00 17.93
CA PHE A 220 -15.06 -19.88 17.84
C PHE A 220 -15.76 -21.16 17.39
N GLY A 221 -15.04 -22.14 16.83
CA GLY A 221 -15.60 -23.45 16.48
C GLY A 221 -16.73 -23.44 15.45
N THR A 222 -16.91 -22.36 14.69
CA THR A 222 -18.07 -22.21 13.79
C THR A 222 -17.99 -23.16 12.58
N PRO A 223 -19.11 -23.72 12.09
CA PRO A 223 -19.13 -24.64 10.94
C PRO A 223 -18.46 -24.09 9.68
N ILE A 224 -18.65 -22.79 9.40
CA ILE A 224 -18.07 -22.11 8.24
C ILE A 224 -16.53 -22.18 8.19
N CYS A 225 -15.86 -22.38 9.33
CA CYS A 225 -14.41 -22.51 9.36
C CYS A 225 -13.90 -23.73 8.60
N VAL A 226 -14.69 -24.81 8.52
CA VAL A 226 -14.32 -26.00 7.73
C VAL A 226 -14.23 -25.62 6.24
N ASP A 227 -15.20 -24.87 5.75
CA ASP A 227 -15.25 -24.41 4.36
C ASP A 227 -14.12 -23.42 4.06
N MET A 228 -13.85 -22.50 5.00
CA MET A 228 -12.73 -21.55 4.88
C MET A 228 -11.38 -22.28 4.75
N GLN A 229 -11.13 -23.27 5.62
CA GLN A 229 -9.90 -24.06 5.58
C GLN A 229 -9.81 -24.85 4.26
N ALA A 230 -10.89 -25.52 3.85
CA ALA A 230 -10.94 -26.29 2.62
C ALA A 230 -10.68 -25.41 1.38
N HIS A 231 -11.29 -24.23 1.33
CA HIS A 231 -11.08 -23.25 0.26
C HIS A 231 -9.63 -22.79 0.19
N SER A 232 -9.05 -22.35 1.32
CA SER A 232 -7.65 -21.89 1.36
C SER A 232 -6.68 -23.00 0.96
N HIS A 233 -6.90 -24.25 1.39
CA HIS A 233 -6.12 -25.40 0.92
C HIS A 233 -6.25 -25.63 -0.58
N GLY A 234 -7.47 -25.57 -1.12
CA GLY A 234 -7.72 -25.71 -2.56
C GLY A 234 -6.96 -24.68 -3.38
N GLN A 235 -6.97 -23.42 -2.95
CA GLN A 235 -6.23 -22.33 -3.58
C GLN A 235 -4.72 -22.53 -3.51
N LEU A 236 -4.17 -22.93 -2.36
CA LEU A 236 -2.73 -23.24 -2.23
C LEU A 236 -2.30 -24.38 -3.17
N ARG A 237 -3.12 -25.42 -3.31
CA ARG A 237 -2.86 -26.51 -4.26
C ARG A 237 -2.83 -25.99 -5.70
N ARG A 238 -3.77 -25.12 -6.08
CA ARG A 238 -3.80 -24.48 -7.41
C ARG A 238 -2.54 -23.65 -7.68
N CYS A 239 -2.11 -22.83 -6.72
CA CYS A 239 -0.88 -22.05 -6.82
C CYS A 239 0.36 -22.95 -7.04
N ARG A 240 0.44 -24.07 -6.32
CA ARG A 240 1.52 -25.06 -6.52
C ARG A 240 1.52 -25.63 -7.93
N TRP A 241 0.35 -25.95 -8.49
CA TRP A 241 0.24 -26.45 -9.86
C TRP A 241 0.69 -25.41 -10.89
N LEU A 242 0.28 -24.15 -10.74
CA LEU A 242 0.70 -23.06 -11.63
C LEU A 242 2.20 -22.73 -11.52
N ALA A 243 2.82 -23.01 -10.37
CA ALA A 243 4.25 -22.78 -10.15
C ALA A 243 5.16 -23.90 -10.71
N LEU A 244 4.61 -25.07 -11.07
CA LEU A 244 5.39 -26.22 -11.55
C LEU A 244 6.34 -25.90 -12.73
N PRO A 245 5.91 -25.19 -13.80
CA PRO A 245 6.81 -24.86 -14.91
C PRO A 245 8.01 -24.01 -14.45
N ARG A 246 7.78 -23.05 -13.55
CA ARG A 246 8.84 -22.22 -12.97
C ARG A 246 9.80 -23.07 -12.15
N LEU A 247 9.29 -23.93 -11.28
CA LEU A 247 10.10 -24.82 -10.44
C LEU A 247 10.96 -25.80 -11.27
N VAL A 248 10.38 -26.36 -12.34
CA VAL A 248 11.12 -27.22 -13.28
C VAL A 248 12.23 -26.41 -13.99
N SER A 249 11.91 -25.21 -14.48
CA SER A 249 12.90 -24.35 -15.14
C SER A 249 14.05 -23.94 -14.21
N GLN A 250 13.76 -23.64 -12.94
CA GLN A 250 14.77 -23.30 -11.94
C GLN A 250 15.69 -24.48 -11.63
N ARG A 251 15.13 -25.69 -11.50
CA ARG A 251 15.92 -26.92 -11.31
C ARG A 251 16.81 -27.22 -12.51
N LEU A 252 16.29 -27.09 -13.73
CA LEU A 252 17.06 -27.28 -14.95
C LEU A 252 18.21 -26.26 -15.06
N ARG A 253 17.96 -24.98 -14.76
CA ARG A 253 19.02 -23.94 -14.70
C ARG A 253 20.07 -24.26 -13.64
N GLY A 254 19.66 -24.66 -12.44
CA GLY A 254 20.59 -25.06 -11.38
C GLY A 254 21.48 -26.23 -11.78
N MET A 255 20.91 -27.24 -12.45
CA MET A 255 21.68 -28.37 -12.98
C MET A 255 22.66 -27.93 -14.07
N ALA A 256 22.25 -27.06 -15.00
CA ALA A 256 23.12 -26.52 -16.05
C ALA A 256 24.30 -25.72 -15.46
N VAL A 257 24.05 -24.82 -14.50
CA VAL A 257 25.09 -24.06 -13.80
C VAL A 257 26.05 -24.99 -13.05
N SER A 258 25.53 -26.02 -12.38
CA SER A 258 26.37 -27.01 -11.68
C SER A 258 27.23 -27.87 -12.62
N ARG A 259 26.76 -28.14 -13.84
CA ARG A 259 27.55 -28.83 -14.87
C ARG A 259 28.63 -27.93 -15.45
N LEU A 260 28.29 -26.67 -15.76
CA LEU A 260 29.24 -25.68 -16.25
C LEU A 260 30.36 -25.39 -15.24
N ARG A 261 30.03 -25.27 -13.94
CA ARG A 261 31.04 -25.15 -12.87
C ARG A 261 31.97 -26.36 -12.80
N ARG A 262 31.41 -27.59 -12.81
CA ARG A 262 32.23 -28.81 -12.83
C ARG A 262 33.13 -28.92 -14.06
N MET A 263 32.66 -28.47 -15.23
CA MET A 263 33.48 -28.45 -16.44
C MET A 263 34.60 -27.40 -16.33
N ALA A 264 34.32 -26.21 -15.80
CA ALA A 264 35.33 -25.19 -15.54
C ALA A 264 36.39 -25.64 -14.51
N ASP A 265 35.97 -26.32 -13.45
CA ASP A 265 36.88 -26.85 -12.43
C ASP A 265 37.80 -27.94 -13.02
N THR A 266 37.25 -28.83 -13.86
CA THR A 266 38.03 -29.87 -14.57
C THR A 266 39.06 -29.28 -15.54
N VAL A 267 38.73 -28.16 -16.21
CA VAL A 267 39.64 -27.47 -17.14
C VAL A 267 40.71 -26.66 -16.43
N SER A 268 40.45 -26.19 -15.19
CA SER A 268 41.39 -25.37 -14.41
C SER A 268 42.40 -26.15 -13.56
N GLY A 269 42.34 -27.49 -13.55
CA GLY A 269 43.33 -28.34 -12.86
C GLY A 269 43.32 -28.27 -11.33
N ARG A 270 42.29 -27.70 -10.70
CA ARG A 270 42.12 -27.72 -9.24
C ARG A 270 41.34 -28.97 -8.83
N ARG A 271 42.05 -30.00 -8.39
CA ARG A 271 41.50 -31.02 -7.47
C ARG A 271 41.83 -30.63 -6.04
#